data_AF-A0A2R6MSH7-F1
#
_entry.id   AF-A0A2R6MSH7-F1
#
_cell.length_a   1.000
_cell.length_b   1.000
_cell.length_c   1.000
_cell.angle_alpha   90.00
_cell.angle_beta   90.00
_cell.angle_gamma   90.00
#
_symmetry.space_group_name_H-M   'P 1'
#
loop_
_entity.id
_entity.type
_entity.pdbx_description
1 polymer ?
#
loop_
_entity_poly.entity_id
_entity_poly.type
_entity_poly.pdbx_seq_one_letter_code
_entity_poly.pdbx_strand_id
1 'polypeptide(L)'
;MDAHLRAGVAIYNAGGHHAAHDAWEDHWLGLEPGTDDERFLHGLIQFTAAVYHARNRNWSGATGLADSACEYLVDLPAGYREVNVREVRAYLSVLGAEAGYDESVAERAIEYARADLDDGRSESPFVTLLFDFVRKPGNRGIVFQRLSEHTGRRADREADIEGLFE
;
A
#
# COMPACT_ATOMS: atom_id res chain seq x y z
N MET A 1 28.26 0.80 -5.68
CA MET A 1 27.09 0.60 -4.80
C MET A 1 27.49 0.66 -3.32
N ASP A 2 26.70 1.35 -2.46
CA ASP A 2 26.92 1.44 -1.00
C ASP A 2 26.82 0.05 -0.33
N ALA A 3 27.46 -0.14 0.84
CA ALA A 3 27.40 -1.38 1.62
C ALA A 3 25.98 -1.74 2.07
N HIS A 4 25.18 -0.78 2.55
CA HIS A 4 23.81 -1.03 3.02
C HIS A 4 22.90 -1.49 1.89
N LEU A 5 23.00 -0.80 0.74
CA LEU A 5 22.24 -1.16 -0.45
C LEU A 5 22.58 -2.57 -0.96
N ARG A 6 23.88 -2.90 -1.05
CA ARG A 6 24.33 -4.25 -1.44
C ARG A 6 23.83 -5.33 -0.47
N ALA A 7 23.89 -5.08 0.83
CA ALA A 7 23.45 -6.02 1.84
C ALA A 7 21.96 -6.32 1.69
N GLY A 8 21.11 -5.29 1.62
CA GLY A 8 19.67 -5.49 1.44
C GLY A 8 19.32 -6.17 0.11
N VAL A 9 20.01 -5.85 -0.99
CA VAL A 9 19.80 -6.56 -2.27
C VAL A 9 20.16 -8.04 -2.16
N ALA A 10 21.27 -8.37 -1.49
CA ALA A 10 21.67 -9.76 -1.28
C ALA A 10 20.66 -10.53 -0.42
N ILE A 11 20.16 -9.91 0.65
CA ILE A 11 19.13 -10.48 1.53
C ILE A 11 17.82 -10.67 0.77
N TYR A 12 17.40 -9.69 -0.02
CA TYR A 12 16.19 -9.75 -0.84
C TYR A 12 16.26 -10.92 -1.83
N ASN A 13 17.37 -11.04 -2.55
CA ASN A 13 17.58 -12.12 -3.52
C ASN A 13 17.62 -13.51 -2.87
N ALA A 14 17.95 -13.60 -1.57
CA ALA A 14 17.86 -14.82 -0.78
C ALA A 14 16.43 -15.10 -0.24
N GLY A 15 15.44 -14.27 -0.56
CA GLY A 15 14.05 -14.39 -0.13
C GLY A 15 13.74 -13.74 1.22
N GLY A 16 14.69 -13.00 1.81
CA GLY A 16 14.56 -12.34 3.10
C GLY A 16 13.88 -10.97 3.02
N HIS A 17 12.65 -10.87 2.52
CA HIS A 17 11.97 -9.59 2.24
C HIS A 17 11.91 -8.66 3.46
N HIS A 18 11.54 -9.16 4.64
CA HIS A 18 11.47 -8.36 5.87
C HIS A 18 12.86 -7.92 6.35
N ALA A 19 13.87 -8.80 6.27
CA ALA A 19 15.23 -8.42 6.64
C ALA A 19 15.86 -7.43 5.64
N ALA A 20 15.47 -7.49 4.36
CA ALA A 20 15.89 -6.51 3.36
C ALA A 20 15.24 -5.13 3.59
N HIS A 21 13.96 -5.12 3.95
CA HIS A 21 13.24 -3.93 4.41
C HIS A 21 13.99 -3.25 5.55
N ASP A 22 14.23 -3.96 6.65
CA ASP A 22 14.86 -3.42 7.86
C ASP A 22 16.28 -2.89 7.56
N ALA A 23 17.05 -3.60 6.71
CA ALA A 23 18.39 -3.19 6.32
C ALA A 23 18.43 -1.86 5.54
N TRP A 24 17.34 -1.48 4.88
CA TRP A 24 17.23 -0.21 4.16
C TRP A 24 16.57 0.89 4.99
N GLU A 25 15.65 0.54 5.89
CA GLU A 25 14.89 1.49 6.71
C GLU A 25 15.81 2.37 7.58
N ASP A 26 16.78 1.77 8.27
CA ASP A 26 17.74 2.49 9.12
C ASP A 26 18.50 3.58 8.35
N HIS A 27 18.89 3.27 7.10
CA HIS A 27 19.59 4.23 6.26
C HIS A 27 18.65 5.31 5.71
N TRP A 28 17.45 4.91 5.28
CA TRP A 28 16.43 5.80 4.76
C TRP A 28 15.99 6.87 5.77
N LEU A 29 15.81 6.51 7.05
CA LEU A 29 15.44 7.45 8.12
C LEU A 29 16.43 8.61 8.30
N GLY A 30 17.68 8.42 7.88
CA GLY A 30 18.71 9.45 7.94
C GLY A 30 18.79 10.37 6.72
N LEU A 31 18.01 10.12 5.67
CA LEU A 31 18.06 10.89 4.42
C LEU A 31 17.20 12.14 4.47
N GLU A 32 17.61 13.16 3.72
CA GLU A 32 16.80 14.35 3.53
C GLU A 32 15.57 14.03 2.65
N PRO A 33 14.35 14.37 3.09
CA PRO A 33 13.13 14.12 2.34
C PRO A 33 13.16 14.73 0.94
N GLY A 34 12.68 13.98 -0.06
CA GLY A 34 12.57 14.49 -1.43
C GLY A 34 13.89 14.48 -2.22
N THR A 35 14.96 13.89 -1.69
CA THR A 35 16.14 13.53 -2.48
C THR A 35 15.88 12.28 -3.32
N ASP A 36 16.68 12.07 -4.38
CA ASP A 36 16.58 10.84 -5.20
C ASP A 36 16.88 9.59 -4.37
N ASP A 37 17.84 9.64 -3.44
CA ASP A 37 18.18 8.50 -2.58
C ASP A 37 17.06 8.19 -1.58
N GLU A 38 16.39 9.21 -1.03
CA GLU A 38 15.25 9.00 -0.15
C GLU A 38 14.11 8.33 -0.90
N ARG A 39 13.70 8.89 -2.04
CA ARG A 39 12.69 8.28 -2.90
C ARG A 39 13.06 6.85 -3.32
N PHE A 40 14.31 6.63 -3.68
CA PHE A 40 14.79 5.32 -4.09
C PHE A 40 14.66 4.27 -2.99
N LEU A 41 15.15 4.56 -1.79
CA LEU A 41 15.04 3.61 -0.68
C LEU A 41 13.60 3.45 -0.22
N HIS A 42 12.81 4.51 -0.19
CA HIS A 42 11.38 4.44 0.15
C HIS A 42 10.64 3.51 -0.81
N GLY A 43 10.86 3.65 -2.13
CA GLY A 43 10.29 2.79 -3.14
C GLY A 43 10.73 1.32 -3.01
N LEU A 44 12.01 1.07 -2.68
CA LEU A 44 12.50 -0.28 -2.45
C LEU A 44 11.91 -0.92 -1.19
N ILE A 45 11.83 -0.18 -0.08
CA ILE A 45 11.20 -0.60 1.17
C ILE A 45 9.75 -1.00 0.91
N GLN A 46 8.96 -0.14 0.26
CA GLN A 46 7.58 -0.48 -0.07
C GLN A 46 7.45 -1.65 -1.06
N PHE A 47 8.37 -1.78 -2.02
CA PHE A 47 8.42 -2.95 -2.90
C PHE A 47 8.59 -4.26 -2.12
N THR A 48 9.50 -4.30 -1.13
CA THR A 48 9.67 -5.50 -0.29
C THR A 48 8.42 -5.82 0.53
N ALA A 49 7.77 -4.78 1.06
CA ALA A 49 6.52 -4.92 1.80
C ALA A 49 5.38 -5.43 0.88
N ALA A 50 5.24 -4.91 -0.34
CA ALA A 50 4.23 -5.37 -1.30
C ALA A 50 4.37 -6.88 -1.58
N VAL A 51 5.59 -7.36 -1.78
CA VAL A 51 5.88 -8.80 -1.97
C VAL A 51 5.53 -9.61 -0.73
N TYR A 52 5.86 -9.11 0.46
CA TYR A 52 5.49 -9.77 1.72
C TYR A 52 3.97 -9.90 1.88
N HIS A 53 3.22 -8.82 1.63
CA HIS A 53 1.75 -8.81 1.69
C HIS A 53 1.13 -9.81 0.70
N ALA A 54 1.62 -9.82 -0.54
CA ALA A 54 1.16 -10.76 -1.57
C ALA A 54 1.38 -12.22 -1.15
N ARG A 55 2.56 -12.54 -0.59
CA ARG A 55 2.86 -13.90 -0.09
C ARG A 55 1.96 -14.33 1.06
N ASN A 56 1.48 -13.38 1.85
CA ASN A 56 0.53 -13.62 2.94
C ASN A 56 -0.95 -13.50 2.50
N ARG A 57 -1.22 -13.44 1.19
CA ARG A 57 -2.57 -13.29 0.61
C ARG A 57 -3.30 -12.02 1.06
N ASN A 58 -2.56 -11.01 1.49
CA ASN A 58 -3.09 -9.68 1.75
C ASN A 58 -2.99 -8.85 0.47
N TRP A 59 -3.89 -9.12 -0.47
CA TRP A 59 -3.86 -8.54 -1.81
C TRP A 59 -4.12 -7.03 -1.82
N SER A 60 -5.08 -6.55 -1.02
CA SER A 60 -5.35 -5.11 -0.92
C SER A 60 -4.14 -4.32 -0.40
N GLY A 61 -3.43 -4.86 0.60
CA GLY A 61 -2.17 -4.30 1.09
C GLY A 61 -1.06 -4.36 0.04
N ALA A 62 -0.96 -5.47 -0.70
CA ALA A 62 0.02 -5.62 -1.78
C ALA A 62 -0.19 -4.60 -2.91
N THR A 63 -1.45 -4.40 -3.36
CA THR A 63 -1.80 -3.42 -4.38
C THR A 63 -1.44 -2.01 -3.94
N GLY A 64 -1.81 -1.63 -2.72
CA GLY A 64 -1.57 -0.26 -2.26
C GLY A 64 -0.08 0.08 -2.11
N LEU A 65 0.72 -0.85 -1.59
CA LEU A 65 2.17 -0.71 -1.53
C LEU A 65 2.81 -0.75 -2.92
N ALA A 66 2.24 -1.51 -3.86
CA ALA A 66 2.76 -1.55 -5.22
C ALA A 66 2.56 -0.23 -5.98
N ASP A 67 1.37 0.37 -5.84
CA ASP A 67 1.06 1.68 -6.41
C ASP A 67 1.99 2.76 -5.83
N SER A 68 2.09 2.85 -4.50
CA SER A 68 2.90 3.89 -3.86
C SER A 68 4.41 3.69 -4.09
N ALA A 69 4.91 2.45 -4.10
CA ALA A 69 6.29 2.18 -4.49
C ALA A 69 6.60 2.65 -5.92
N CYS A 70 5.66 2.45 -6.87
CA CYS A 70 5.81 2.97 -8.23
C CYS A 70 5.91 4.49 -8.29
N GLU A 71 5.12 5.21 -7.48
CA GLU A 71 5.16 6.69 -7.40
C GLU A 71 6.53 7.20 -6.95
N TYR A 72 7.13 6.57 -5.94
CA TYR A 72 8.48 6.94 -5.49
C TYR A 72 9.56 6.69 -6.55
N LEU A 73 9.40 5.65 -7.37
CA LEU A 73 10.40 5.22 -8.34
C LEU A 73 10.22 5.81 -9.75
N VAL A 74 9.09 6.49 -10.04
CA VAL A 74 8.72 6.86 -11.41
C VAL A 74 9.72 7.81 -12.08
N ASP A 75 10.24 8.77 -11.34
CA ASP A 75 11.15 9.80 -11.87
C ASP A 75 12.63 9.41 -11.80
N LEU A 76 12.95 8.22 -11.24
CA LEU A 76 14.33 7.76 -11.12
C LEU A 76 14.86 7.13 -12.42
N PRO A 77 16.18 7.27 -12.69
CA PRO A 77 16.83 6.55 -13.78
C PRO A 77 16.63 5.02 -13.70
N ALA A 78 16.48 4.37 -14.85
CA ALA A 78 16.21 2.92 -14.95
C ALA A 78 17.26 2.02 -14.27
N GLY A 79 18.50 2.52 -14.11
CA GLY A 79 19.62 1.84 -13.47
C GLY A 79 20.15 2.56 -12.22
N TYR A 80 19.29 3.31 -11.50
CA TYR A 80 19.72 4.13 -10.37
C TYR A 80 20.47 3.31 -9.31
N ARG A 81 21.61 3.84 -8.85
CA ARG A 81 22.51 3.18 -7.89
C ARG A 81 22.90 1.74 -8.27
N GLU A 82 22.98 1.44 -9.57
CA GLU A 82 23.27 0.11 -10.14
C GLU A 82 22.16 -0.94 -9.90
N VAL A 83 20.97 -0.51 -9.46
CA VAL A 83 19.77 -1.36 -9.34
C VAL A 83 18.90 -1.20 -10.57
N ASN A 84 18.33 -2.31 -11.06
CA ASN A 84 17.43 -2.32 -12.22
C ASN A 84 16.02 -1.84 -11.83
N VAL A 85 15.89 -0.55 -11.53
CA VAL A 85 14.63 0.12 -11.15
C VAL A 85 13.54 -0.07 -12.19
N ARG A 86 13.91 -0.18 -13.47
CA ARG A 86 12.95 -0.48 -14.55
C ARG A 86 12.22 -1.81 -14.31
N GLU A 87 12.93 -2.88 -13.97
CA GLU A 87 12.30 -4.18 -13.70
C GLU A 87 11.52 -4.18 -12.39
N VAL A 88 11.98 -3.46 -11.37
CA VAL A 88 11.23 -3.28 -10.12
C VAL A 88 9.88 -2.63 -10.41
N ARG A 89 9.85 -1.52 -11.17
CA ARG A 89 8.61 -0.85 -11.57
C ARG A 89 7.69 -1.75 -12.40
N ALA A 90 8.27 -2.51 -13.34
CA ALA A 90 7.50 -3.45 -14.16
C ALA A 90 6.84 -4.54 -13.30
N TYR A 91 7.59 -5.11 -12.36
CA TYR A 91 7.08 -6.10 -11.41
C TYR A 91 5.96 -5.53 -10.53
N LEU A 92 6.16 -4.33 -9.95
CA LEU A 92 5.16 -3.66 -9.12
C LEU A 92 3.86 -3.41 -9.88
N SER A 93 3.96 -2.96 -11.14
CA SER A 93 2.78 -2.74 -11.98
C SER A 93 2.00 -4.02 -12.23
N VAL A 94 2.66 -5.16 -12.45
CA VAL A 94 1.99 -6.46 -12.61
C VAL A 94 1.39 -6.90 -11.28
N LEU A 95 2.15 -6.79 -10.18
CA LEU A 95 1.69 -7.21 -8.86
C LEU A 95 0.42 -6.45 -8.43
N GLY A 96 0.40 -5.13 -8.59
CA GLY A 96 -0.78 -4.31 -8.24
C GLY A 96 -1.99 -4.64 -9.10
N ALA A 97 -1.79 -4.88 -10.40
CA ALA A 97 -2.87 -5.26 -11.30
C ALA A 97 -3.47 -6.64 -10.97
N GLU A 98 -2.64 -7.63 -10.66
CA GLU A 98 -3.09 -9.00 -10.34
C GLU A 98 -3.71 -9.11 -8.94
N ALA A 99 -3.19 -8.36 -7.96
CA ALA A 99 -3.71 -8.38 -6.60
C ALA A 99 -5.08 -7.69 -6.50
N GLY A 100 -5.27 -6.58 -7.23
CA GLY A 100 -6.54 -5.86 -7.30
C GLY A 100 -7.00 -5.31 -5.94
N TYR A 101 -8.28 -4.90 -5.89
CA TYR A 101 -8.93 -4.46 -4.66
C TYR A 101 -10.01 -5.47 -4.27
N ASP A 102 -10.18 -5.70 -2.97
CA ASP A 102 -11.21 -6.62 -2.46
C ASP A 102 -12.62 -6.04 -2.73
N GLU A 103 -13.34 -6.63 -3.67
CA GLU A 103 -14.66 -6.15 -4.07
C GLU A 103 -15.65 -6.09 -2.89
N SER A 104 -15.54 -7.02 -1.94
CA SER A 104 -16.42 -7.05 -0.76
C SER A 104 -16.24 -5.84 0.17
N VAL A 105 -15.02 -5.30 0.25
CA VAL A 105 -14.74 -4.07 0.99
C VAL A 105 -15.37 -2.88 0.26
N ALA A 106 -15.26 -2.83 -1.07
CA ALA A 106 -15.85 -1.77 -1.86
C ALA A 106 -17.38 -1.76 -1.75
N GLU A 107 -18.01 -2.93 -1.90
CA GLU A 107 -19.46 -3.12 -1.75
C GLU A 107 -19.95 -2.65 -0.38
N ARG A 108 -19.29 -3.10 0.69
CA ARG A 108 -19.68 -2.74 2.06
C ARG A 108 -19.43 -1.27 2.39
N ALA A 109 -18.35 -0.69 1.86
CA ALA A 109 -18.13 0.74 1.97
C ALA A 109 -19.24 1.55 1.27
N ILE A 110 -19.70 1.12 0.10
CA ILE A 110 -20.80 1.76 -0.64
C ILE A 110 -22.10 1.65 0.14
N GLU A 111 -22.39 0.49 0.73
CA GLU A 111 -23.55 0.29 1.61
C GLU A 111 -23.54 1.26 2.80
N TYR A 112 -22.44 1.31 3.54
CA TYR A 112 -22.29 2.22 4.67
C TYR A 112 -22.36 3.70 4.26
N ALA A 113 -21.78 4.06 3.12
CA ALA A 113 -21.88 5.42 2.60
C ALA A 113 -23.32 5.81 2.25
N ARG A 114 -24.09 4.90 1.64
CA ARG A 114 -25.51 5.13 1.35
C ARG A 114 -26.33 5.31 2.62
N ALA A 115 -26.18 4.41 3.59
CA ALA A 115 -26.85 4.51 4.88
C ALA A 115 -26.50 5.82 5.61
N ASP A 116 -25.22 6.23 5.58
CA ASP A 116 -24.78 7.51 6.15
C ASP A 116 -25.42 8.70 5.44
N LEU A 117 -25.54 8.68 4.11
CA LEU A 117 -26.18 9.74 3.35
C LEU A 117 -27.69 9.82 3.62
N ASP A 118 -28.38 8.69 3.72
CA ASP A 118 -29.80 8.62 4.05
C ASP A 118 -30.07 9.20 5.46
N ASP A 119 -29.11 9.04 6.38
CA ASP A 119 -29.13 9.65 7.71
C ASP A 119 -28.60 11.10 7.75
N GLY A 120 -28.27 11.70 6.60
CA GLY A 120 -27.77 13.08 6.49
C GLY A 120 -26.29 13.28 6.90
N ARG A 121 -25.52 12.21 7.09
CA ARG A 121 -24.07 12.24 7.44
C ARG A 121 -23.19 12.28 6.19
N SER A 122 -23.28 13.35 5.40
CA SER A 122 -22.50 13.51 4.16
C SER A 122 -20.98 13.58 4.35
N GLU A 123 -20.51 13.93 5.55
CA GLU A 123 -19.08 14.04 5.89
C GLU A 123 -18.52 12.73 6.49
N SER A 124 -19.21 11.60 6.32
CA SER A 124 -18.72 10.34 6.86
C SER A 124 -17.42 9.90 6.19
N PRO A 125 -16.58 9.10 6.90
CA PRO A 125 -15.36 8.55 6.32
C PRO A 125 -15.60 7.74 5.05
N PHE A 126 -16.72 6.98 4.97
CA PHE A 126 -17.03 6.16 3.80
C PHE A 126 -17.31 7.01 2.56
N VAL A 127 -18.16 8.05 2.70
CA VAL A 127 -18.46 8.98 1.61
C VAL A 127 -17.18 9.66 1.12
N THR A 128 -16.41 10.22 2.04
CA THR A 128 -15.17 10.95 1.71
C THR A 128 -14.15 10.05 1.01
N LEU A 129 -13.90 8.86 1.56
CA LEU A 129 -12.89 7.94 1.02
C LEU A 129 -13.32 7.36 -0.34
N LEU A 130 -14.60 7.04 -0.56
CA LEU A 130 -15.08 6.59 -1.88
C LEU A 130 -14.90 7.68 -2.94
N PHE A 131 -15.18 8.95 -2.60
CA PHE A 131 -14.89 10.06 -3.52
C PHE A 131 -13.40 10.19 -3.82
N ASP A 132 -12.55 10.08 -2.80
CA ASP A 132 -11.10 10.13 -2.97
C ASP A 132 -10.59 8.97 -3.82
N PHE A 133 -11.13 7.76 -3.65
CA PHE A 133 -10.76 6.58 -4.44
C PHE A 133 -11.03 6.78 -5.94
N VAL A 134 -12.15 7.43 -6.26
CA VAL A 134 -12.50 7.75 -7.65
C VAL A 134 -11.64 8.90 -8.19
N ARG A 135 -11.46 9.97 -7.41
CA ARG A 135 -10.85 11.24 -7.85
C ARG A 135 -9.32 11.22 -7.85
N LYS A 136 -8.69 10.38 -7.04
CA LYS A 136 -7.24 10.37 -6.81
C LYS A 136 -6.65 9.00 -7.19
N PRO A 137 -6.54 8.68 -8.50
CA PRO A 137 -6.08 7.37 -8.95
C PRO A 137 -4.70 6.98 -8.40
N GLY A 138 -3.75 7.92 -8.25
CA GLY A 138 -2.44 7.64 -7.64
C GLY A 138 -2.53 7.24 -6.16
N ASN A 139 -3.55 7.72 -5.45
CA ASN A 139 -3.72 7.42 -4.02
C ASN A 139 -4.69 6.26 -3.77
N ARG A 140 -5.15 5.54 -4.79
CA ARG A 140 -6.20 4.50 -4.62
C ARG A 140 -5.80 3.43 -3.63
N GLY A 141 -4.55 2.99 -3.67
CA GLY A 141 -3.97 2.07 -2.70
C GLY A 141 -4.23 2.45 -1.25
N ILE A 142 -3.70 3.61 -0.83
CA ILE A 142 -3.83 4.09 0.55
C ILE A 142 -5.28 4.42 0.93
N VAL A 143 -6.07 4.93 -0.01
CA VAL A 143 -7.49 5.21 0.22
C VAL A 143 -8.26 3.91 0.46
N PHE A 144 -7.98 2.88 -0.32
CA PHE A 144 -8.62 1.57 -0.18
C PHE A 144 -8.23 0.85 1.11
N GLN A 145 -6.97 0.97 1.54
CA GLN A 145 -6.54 0.48 2.86
C GLN A 145 -7.38 1.13 3.97
N ARG A 146 -7.52 2.45 3.96
CA ARG A 146 -8.34 3.16 4.95
C ARG A 146 -9.81 2.76 4.88
N LEU A 147 -10.36 2.56 3.67
CA LEU A 147 -11.71 1.99 3.50
C LEU A 147 -11.84 0.62 4.15
N SER A 148 -10.86 -0.26 3.95
CA SER A 148 -10.82 -1.59 4.56
C SER A 148 -10.82 -1.51 6.09
N GLU A 149 -10.02 -0.62 6.67
CA GLU A 149 -9.95 -0.41 8.12
C GLU A 149 -11.25 0.17 8.70
N HIS A 150 -11.90 1.10 7.99
CA HIS A 150 -13.17 1.70 8.43
C HIS A 150 -14.33 0.70 8.32
N THR A 151 -14.39 -0.07 7.22
CA THR A 151 -15.42 -1.10 7.02
C THR A 151 -15.27 -2.21 8.06
N GLY A 152 -14.06 -2.73 8.28
CA GLY A 152 -13.78 -3.71 9.33
C GLY A 152 -14.28 -3.24 10.70
N ARG A 153 -13.82 -2.07 11.14
CA ARG A 153 -14.23 -1.49 12.44
C ARG A 153 -15.74 -1.29 12.58
N ARG A 154 -16.47 -0.99 11.50
CA ARG A 154 -17.93 -0.81 11.57
C ARG A 154 -18.67 -2.14 11.64
N ALA A 155 -18.26 -3.13 10.84
CA ALA A 155 -18.85 -4.47 10.93
C ALA A 155 -18.62 -5.11 12.30
N ASP A 156 -17.42 -4.97 12.86
CA ASP A 156 -17.13 -5.51 14.20
C ASP A 156 -18.09 -4.91 15.23
N ARG A 157 -18.33 -3.58 15.18
CA ARG A 157 -19.29 -2.92 16.06
C ARG A 157 -20.74 -3.37 15.83
N GLU A 158 -21.14 -3.58 14.58
CA GLU A 158 -22.50 -4.03 14.25
C GLU A 158 -22.74 -5.46 14.72
N ALA A 159 -21.76 -6.35 14.53
CA ALA A 159 -21.80 -7.74 15.02
C ALA A 159 -21.82 -7.80 16.56
N ASP A 160 -21.02 -6.97 17.23
CA ASP A 160 -21.02 -6.85 18.69
C ASP A 160 -22.40 -6.40 19.20
N ILE A 161 -23.09 -5.49 18.50
CA ILE A 161 -24.44 -5.03 18.88
C ILE A 161 -25.47 -6.14 18.67
N GLU A 162 -25.44 -6.86 17.53
CA GLU A 162 -26.36 -7.96 17.26
C GLU A 162 -26.23 -9.08 18.31
N GLY A 163 -25.01 -9.44 18.71
CA GLY A 163 -24.75 -10.46 19.72
C GLY A 163 -25.16 -10.09 21.15
N LEU A 164 -25.51 -8.82 21.43
CA LEU A 164 -26.04 -8.40 22.74
C LEU A 164 -27.54 -8.70 22.91
N PHE A 165 -28.24 -9.08 21.84
CA PHE A 165 -29.68 -9.33 21.84
C PHE A 165 -30.06 -10.80 21.60
N GLU A 166 -29.08 -11.72 21.56
CA GLU A 166 -29.25 -13.19 21.54
C GLU A 166 -29.13 -13.81 22.95
#